data_AF-Q9LBD6-F1
#
_entry.id   AF-Q9LBD6-F1
#
_cell.length_a   1.000
_cell.length_b   1.000
_cell.length_c   1.000
_cell.angle_alpha   90.00
_cell.angle_beta   90.00
_cell.angle_gamma   90.00
#
_symmetry.space_group_name_H-M   'P 1'
#
loop_
_entity.id
_entity.type
_entity.pdbx_description
1 polymer ?
#
loop_
_entity_poly.entity_id
_entity_poly.type
_entity_poly.pdbx_seq_one_letter_code
_entity_poly.pdbx_strand_id
1 'polypeptide(L)' 'MPEDRPIEDSPPIGEAQTDAPAGGCPAGFGRIKPPVAGGSNRDWWPNQLNLKILQKNPDVINPLDEDFDYRSAVQNL' A
#
# COMPACT_ATOMS: atom_id res chain seq x y z
N MET A 1 -25.77 5.07 -16.54
CA MET A 1 -25.02 5.38 -15.31
C MET A 1 -25.76 4.77 -14.15
N PRO A 2 -25.16 3.88 -13.35
CA PRO A 2 -25.74 3.48 -12.08
C PRO A 2 -25.12 4.30 -10.94
N GLU A 3 -25.97 5.03 -10.23
CA GLU A 3 -25.66 5.98 -9.15
C GLU A 3 -25.76 5.37 -7.73
N ASP A 4 -25.62 4.05 -7.57
CA ASP A 4 -25.74 3.42 -6.23
C ASP A 4 -24.47 2.67 -5.83
N ARG A 5 -23.38 3.40 -5.58
CA ARG A 5 -22.30 2.88 -4.73
C ARG A 5 -22.48 3.45 -3.32
N PRO A 6 -22.66 2.60 -2.29
CA PRO A 6 -22.59 3.06 -0.91
C PRO A 6 -21.26 3.79 -0.72
N ILE A 7 -21.31 4.98 -0.10
CA ILE A 7 -20.11 5.66 0.35
C ILE A 7 -19.57 4.79 1.49
N GLU A 8 -18.68 3.86 1.15
CA GLU A 8 -17.88 3.16 2.15
C GLU A 8 -17.04 4.23 2.84
N ASP A 9 -17.42 4.52 4.09
CA ASP A 9 -16.72 5.45 4.96
C ASP A 9 -15.31 4.90 5.14
N SER A 10 -14.42 5.37 4.27
CA SER A 10 -13.03 4.96 4.29
C SER A 10 -12.51 5.44 5.64
N PRO A 11 -11.98 4.55 6.50
CA PRO A 11 -11.52 4.96 7.81
C PRO A 11 -10.57 6.15 7.65
N PRO A 12 -10.68 7.18 8.52
CA PRO A 12 -9.86 8.37 8.41
C PRO A 12 -8.41 7.94 8.24
N ILE A 13 -7.74 8.51 7.24
CA ILE A 13 -6.45 8.06 6.73
C ILE A 13 -5.39 7.94 7.85
N GLY A 14 -5.59 8.65 8.97
CA GLY A 14 -4.79 8.55 10.19
C GLY A 14 -4.95 7.25 10.97
N GLU A 15 -6.11 6.59 10.94
CA GLU A 15 -6.43 5.38 11.71
C GLU A 15 -6.16 4.10 10.91
N ALA A 16 -6.28 4.16 9.57
CA ALA A 16 -6.03 3.03 8.67
C ALA A 16 -4.54 2.63 8.54
N GLN A 17 -3.64 3.34 9.22
CA GLN A 17 -2.19 3.23 9.08
C GLN A 17 -1.43 3.16 10.41
N THR A 18 -2.11 3.32 11.55
CA THR A 18 -1.52 3.16 12.87
C THR A 18 -1.41 1.68 13.19
N ASP A 19 -0.15 1.25 13.29
CA ASP A 19 0.33 -0.06 13.69
C ASP A 19 0.21 -1.21 12.68
N ALA A 20 1.38 -1.68 12.25
CA ALA A 20 1.48 -3.06 11.77
C ALA A 20 1.09 -3.98 12.93
N PRO A 21 0.29 -5.02 12.72
CA PRO A 21 0.01 -6.00 13.77
C PRO A 21 1.33 -6.54 14.31
N ALA A 22 1.39 -6.85 15.60
CA ALA A 22 2.50 -7.53 16.26
C ALA A 22 2.63 -9.00 15.80
N GLY A 23 2.57 -9.24 14.48
CA GLY A 23 2.75 -10.53 13.82
C GLY A 23 4.13 -10.59 13.20
N GLY A 24 5.16 -10.85 14.01
CA GLY A 24 6.50 -11.16 13.52
C GLY A 24 6.63 -12.66 13.25
N CYS A 25 7.09 -13.05 12.05
CA CYS A 25 7.48 -14.43 11.78
C CYS A 25 8.63 -14.84 12.72
N PRO A 26 8.51 -15.96 13.46
CA PRO A 26 9.46 -16.35 14.52
C PRO A 26 10.86 -16.72 14.00
N ALA A 27 11.02 -16.92 12.69
CA ALA A 27 12.31 -17.20 12.03
C ALA A 27 13.05 -15.92 11.56
N GLY A 28 13.08 -14.88 12.40
CA GLY A 28 13.99 -13.73 12.20
C GLY A 28 13.39 -12.41 11.71
N PHE A 29 12.06 -12.28 11.60
CA PHE A 29 11.40 -11.04 11.16
C PHE A 29 10.95 -10.12 12.31
N GLY A 30 11.43 -10.36 13.54
CA GLY A 30 11.20 -9.50 14.71
C GLY A 30 12.10 -8.26 14.78
N ARG A 31 12.81 -7.91 13.72
CA ARG A 31 13.65 -6.71 13.65
C ARG A 31 13.06 -5.77 12.60
N ILE A 32 12.59 -4.59 13.03
CA ILE A 32 12.40 -3.49 12.09
C ILE A 32 13.75 -3.27 11.41
N LYS A 33 13.82 -3.44 10.09
CA LYS A 33 14.82 -2.89 9.14
C LYS A 33 14.69 -3.60 7.79
N PRO A 34 14.11 -2.92 6.78
CA PRO A 34 14.95 -2.15 5.86
C PRO A 34 14.36 -0.77 5.46
N PRO A 35 15.22 0.25 5.21
CA PRO A 35 15.46 0.72 3.85
C PRO A 35 16.83 0.16 3.47
N VAL A 36 16.77 -1.01 2.87
CA VAL A 36 17.75 -2.12 2.87
C VAL A 36 18.38 -2.55 4.21
N ALA A 37 18.48 -1.74 5.28
CA ALA A 37 18.67 -2.17 6.69
C ALA A 37 18.81 -1.05 7.75
N GLY A 38 18.38 0.20 7.50
CA GLY A 38 18.61 1.31 8.43
C GLY A 38 17.50 1.66 9.44
N GLY A 39 16.24 1.44 9.07
CA GLY A 39 15.06 2.00 9.73
C GLY A 39 14.42 3.12 8.91
N SER A 40 13.12 3.33 9.07
CA SER A 40 12.30 4.33 8.35
C SER A 40 12.06 5.56 9.23
N ASN A 41 11.73 6.72 8.65
CA ASN A 41 11.33 7.91 9.42
C ASN A 41 10.14 7.62 10.35
N ARG A 42 9.30 6.64 10.03
CA ARG A 42 8.20 6.17 10.89
C ARG A 42 8.67 5.56 12.21
N ASP A 43 9.90 5.06 12.27
CA ASP A 43 10.48 4.52 13.50
C ASP A 43 10.77 5.62 14.52
N TRP A 44 11.05 6.85 14.04
CA TRP A 44 11.32 8.02 14.87
C TRP A 44 10.07 8.87 15.12
N TRP A 45 9.18 8.95 14.13
CA TRP A 45 7.93 9.71 14.21
C TRP A 45 6.74 8.81 13.85
N PRO A 46 6.26 7.98 14.78
CA PRO A 46 5.20 7.00 14.50
C PRO A 46 3.87 7.63 14.08
N ASN A 47 3.58 8.84 14.56
CA ASN A 47 2.33 9.57 14.30
C ASN A 47 2.43 10.59 13.15
N GLN A 48 3.51 10.57 12.36
CA GLN A 48 3.65 11.47 11.21
C GLN A 48 2.66 11.09 10.09
N LEU A 49 2.04 12.10 9.46
CA LEU A 49 1.19 11.90 8.29
C LEU A 49 1.92 11.14 7.18
N ASN A 50 1.33 10.02 6.74
CA ASN A 50 1.93 9.18 5.71
C ASN A 50 1.51 9.61 4.29
N LEU A 51 2.37 10.35 3.59
CA LEU A 51 2.14 10.74 2.19
C LEU A 51 2.39 9.62 1.17
N LYS A 52 3.01 8.50 1.56
CA LYS A 52 3.29 7.37 0.63
C LYS A 52 2.02 6.75 0.06
N ILE A 53 0.86 6.98 0.68
CA ILE A 53 -0.44 6.54 0.18
C ILE A 53 -0.77 7.12 -1.19
N LEU A 54 -0.32 8.35 -1.47
CA LEU A 54 -0.55 9.03 -2.75
C LEU A 54 0.37 8.53 -3.87
N GLN A 55 1.37 7.73 -3.51
CA GLN A 55 2.38 7.19 -4.43
C GLN A 55 2.27 5.66 -4.53
N LYS A 56 1.09 5.11 -4.25
CA LYS A 56 0.83 3.68 -4.46
C LYS A 56 0.69 3.41 -5.96
N ASN A 57 1.33 2.34 -6.42
CA ASN A 57 1.23 1.80 -7.79
C ASN A 57 1.62 2.80 -8.91
N PRO A 58 2.82 3.40 -8.87
CA PRO A 58 3.28 4.25 -9.97
C PRO A 58 3.59 3.42 -11.23
N ASP A 59 3.46 4.02 -12.41
CA ASP A 59 3.67 3.32 -13.71
C ASP A 59 5.06 2.71 -13.84
N VAL A 60 6.09 3.32 -13.22
CA VAL A 60 7.47 2.82 -13.25
C VAL A 60 7.67 1.43 -12.64
N ILE A 61 6.78 1.01 -11.72
CA ILE A 61 6.85 -0.34 -11.14
C ILE A 61 5.89 -1.32 -11.81
N ASN A 62 5.06 -0.84 -12.75
CA ASN A 62 4.16 -1.69 -13.49
C ASN A 62 5.00 -2.55 -14.46
N PRO A 63 4.97 -3.89 -14.36
CA PRO A 63 5.71 -4.75 -15.27
C PRO A 63 5.04 -4.90 -16.65
N LEU A 64 3.83 -4.38 -16.82
CA LEU A 64 3.07 -4.45 -18.07
C LEU A 64 3.47 -3.29 -19.00
N ASP A 65 3.33 -3.51 -20.31
CA ASP A 65 3.56 -2.47 -21.31
C ASP A 65 2.60 -1.28 -21.13
N GLU A 66 3.01 -0.11 -21.59
CA GLU A 66 2.25 1.15 -21.47
C GLU A 66 0.84 1.06 -22.06
N ASP A 67 0.69 0.31 -23.15
CA ASP A 67 -0.58 0.13 -23.87
C ASP A 67 -1.39 -1.11 -23.43
N PHE A 68 -0.99 -1.79 -22.34
CA PHE A 68 -1.63 -3.04 -21.94
C PHE A 68 -3.03 -2.81 -21.32
N ASP A 69 -4.07 -3.33 -21.98
CA ASP A 69 -5.45 -3.32 -21.46
C ASP A 69 -5.88 -4.68 -20.89
N TYR A 70 -5.97 -4.74 -19.56
CA TYR A 70 -6.44 -5.93 -18.84
C TYR A 70 -7.88 -6.33 -19.20
N ARG A 71 -8.77 -5.35 -19.48
CA ARG A 71 -10.17 -5.63 -19.85
C ARG A 71 -10.25 -6.35 -21.20
N SER A 72 -9.40 -5.99 -22.15
CA SER A 72 -9.33 -6.65 -23.45
C SER A 72 -8.68 -8.03 -23.35
N ALA A 73 -7.63 -8.17 -22.53
CA ALA A 73 -6.94 -9.44 -22.32
C ALA A 73 -7.89 -10.52 -21.75
N VAL A 74 -8.71 -10.18 -20.75
CA VAL A 74 -9.60 -11.16 -20.10
C VAL A 74 -10.79 -11.61 -20.98
N GLN A 75 -11.15 -10.86 -22.02
CA GLN A 75 -12.25 -11.26 -22.93
C GLN A 75 -11.89 -12.44 -23.84
N ASN A 76 -10.58 -12.67 -24.05
CA ASN A 76 -10.07 -13.74 -24.90
C ASN A 76 -9.56 -14.94 -24.07
N LEU A 77 -9.91 -14.98 -22.78
CA LEU A 77 -9.54 -16.02 -21.82
C LEU A 77 -10.67 -17.06 -21.68
#